data_AF-A0A679IPJ6-F1
#
_entry.id   AF-A0A679IPJ6-F1
#
_cell.length_a   1.000
_cell.length_b   1.000
_cell.length_c   1.000
_cell.angle_alpha   90.00
_cell.angle_beta   90.00
_cell.angle_gamma   90.00
#
_symmetry.space_group_name_H-M   'P 1'
#
loop_
_entity.id
_entity.type
_entity.pdbx_description
1 polymer ?
#
loop_
_entity_poly.entity_id
_entity_poly.type
_entity_poly.pdbx_seq_one_letter_code
_entity_poly.pdbx_strand_id
1 'polypeptide(L)' 'MEKVTITNDELMKYAVELTNLSQQAKVLKRLAETVEYARVTGDDFSLKYQINSGLLGEIGDSLEILEKDIQRISNEICPD' A
#
# COMPACT_ATOMS: atom_id res chain seq x y z
N MET A 1 -29.98 2.63 -13.45
CA MET A 1 -28.95 2.48 -12.41
C MET A 1 -29.64 2.02 -11.15
N GLU A 2 -29.35 0.80 -10.72
CA GLU A 2 -29.86 0.27 -9.45
C GLU A 2 -29.11 0.99 -8.33
N LYS A 3 -29.82 1.62 -7.40
CA LYS A 3 -29.18 2.30 -6.27
C LYS A 3 -28.62 1.24 -5.33
N VAL A 4 -27.30 1.04 -5.38
CA VAL A 4 -26.61 0.26 -4.34
C VAL A 4 -26.85 0.97 -3.01
N THR A 5 -27.55 0.28 -2.10
CA THR A 5 -27.87 0.80 -0.78
C THR A 5 -26.87 0.21 0.19
N ILE A 6 -25.78 0.95 0.44
CA ILE A 6 -24.74 0.54 1.38
C ILE A 6 -25.19 0.89 2.79
N THR A 7 -25.05 -0.07 3.69
CA THR A 7 -25.35 0.08 5.11
C THR A 7 -24.20 0.76 5.87
N ASN A 8 -24.50 1.31 7.04
CA ASN A 8 -23.47 1.88 7.91
C ASN A 8 -22.44 0.83 8.37
N ASP A 9 -22.86 -0.42 8.54
CA ASP A 9 -21.97 -1.51 8.93
C ASP A 9 -20.97 -1.86 7.82
N GLU A 10 -21.42 -1.84 6.55
CA GLU A 10 -20.54 -2.02 5.38
C GLU A 10 -19.57 -0.84 5.23
N LEU A 11 -20.06 0.41 5.37
CA LEU A 11 -19.18 1.58 5.38
C LEU A 11 -18.12 1.52 6.48
N MET A 12 -18.49 1.04 7.68
CA MET A 12 -17.55 0.84 8.78
C MET A 12 -16.51 -0.22 8.43
N LYS A 13 -16.92 -1.33 7.81
CA LYS A 13 -16.00 -2.37 7.34
C LYS A 13 -14.98 -1.79 6.35
N TYR A 14 -15.42 -1.01 5.37
CA TYR A 14 -14.52 -0.35 4.41
C TYR A 14 -13.59 0.67 5.06
N ALA A 15 -14.06 1.42 6.06
CA ALA A 15 -13.22 2.35 6.80
C ALA A 15 -12.09 1.62 7.56
N VAL A 16 -12.38 0.45 8.14
CA VAL A 16 -11.38 -0.41 8.78
C VAL A 16 -10.38 -0.94 7.76
N GLU A 17 -10.86 -1.42 6.61
CA GLU A 17 -9.98 -1.88 5.52
C GLU A 17 -9.04 -0.76 5.02
N LEU A 18 -9.58 0.43 4.75
CA LEU A 18 -8.78 1.60 4.36
C LEU A 18 -7.75 2.01 5.43
N THR A 19 -8.10 1.87 6.71
CA THR A 19 -7.17 2.13 7.81
C THR A 19 -5.99 1.15 7.78
N ASN A 20 -6.25 -0.13 7.54
CA ASN A 20 -5.22 -1.15 7.40
C ASN A 20 -4.32 -0.89 6.18
N LEU A 21 -4.91 -0.53 5.04
CA LEU A 21 -4.18 -0.16 3.82
C LEU A 21 -3.29 1.07 4.06
N SER A 22 -3.79 2.09 4.77
CA SER A 22 -2.97 3.25 5.19
C SER A 22 -1.77 2.86 6.04
N GLN A 23 -1.93 1.85 6.90
CA GLN A 23 -0.85 1.33 7.74
C GLN A 23 0.20 0.57 6.92
N GLN A 24 -0.21 -0.22 5.93
CA GLN A 24 0.69 -0.85 4.97
C GLN A 24 1.46 0.19 4.14
N ALA A 25 0.80 1.23 3.65
CA ALA A 25 1.45 2.32 2.93
C ALA A 25 2.53 3.03 3.77
N LYS A 26 2.30 3.20 5.08
CA LYS A 26 3.32 3.74 6.00
C LYS A 26 4.55 2.84 6.12
N VAL A 27 4.36 1.52 6.11
CA VAL A 27 5.48 0.57 6.13
C VAL A 27 6.28 0.67 4.83
N LEU A 28 5.61 0.69 3.67
CA LEU A 28 6.28 0.86 2.37
C LEU A 28 7.07 2.15 2.29
N LYS A 29 6.51 3.25 2.78
CA LYS A 29 7.22 4.53 2.86
C LYS A 29 8.52 4.40 3.66
N ARG A 30 8.51 3.72 4.81
CA ARG A 30 9.71 3.51 5.64
C ARG A 30 10.75 2.63 4.94
N LEU A 31 10.32 1.61 4.20
CA LEU A 31 11.23 0.77 3.42
C LEU A 31 11.91 1.61 2.32
N ALA A 32 11.14 2.43 1.60
CA ALA A 32 11.68 3.35 0.60
C ALA A 32 12.65 4.39 1.20
N GLU A 33 12.30 4.96 2.37
CA GLU A 33 13.19 5.89 3.11
C GLU A 33 14.51 5.23 3.51
N THR A 34 14.49 3.93 3.84
CA THR A 34 15.71 3.18 4.21
C THR A 34 16.63 3.01 3.00
N VAL A 35 16.08 2.73 1.82
CA VAL A 35 16.83 2.67 0.56
C VAL A 35 17.43 4.03 0.23
N GLU A 36 16.63 5.08 0.32
CA GLU A 36 17.08 6.45 0.03
C GLU A 36 18.17 6.91 1.01
N TYR A 37 18.05 6.56 2.29
CA TYR A 37 19.08 6.85 3.28
C TYR A 37 20.42 6.19 2.94
N ALA A 38 20.41 4.90 2.56
CA ALA A 38 21.64 4.21 2.15
C ALA A 38 22.26 4.88 0.91
N ARG A 39 21.44 5.29 -0.06
CA ARG A 39 21.89 6.02 -1.25
C ARG A 39 22.52 7.38 -0.91
N VAL A 40 21.89 8.17 -0.03
CA VAL A 40 22.35 9.52 0.31
C VAL A 40 23.60 9.50 1.19
N THR A 41 23.71 8.52 2.09
CA THR A 41 24.88 8.37 2.97
C THR A 41 26.07 7.68 2.32
N GLY A 42 25.90 7.12 1.11
CA GLY A 42 26.95 6.39 0.39
C GLY A 42 27.22 5.00 0.98
N ASP A 43 26.25 4.41 1.67
CA ASP A 43 26.35 3.04 2.18
C ASP A 43 26.04 2.02 1.07
N ASP A 44 27.06 1.79 0.24
CA ASP A 44 27.00 0.84 -0.88
C ASP A 44 26.72 -0.60 -0.44
N PHE A 45 27.12 -0.98 0.78
CA PHE A 45 26.89 -2.33 1.29
C PHE A 45 25.40 -2.54 1.57
N SER A 46 24.80 -1.63 2.35
CA SER A 46 23.37 -1.71 2.69
C SER A 46 22.50 -1.58 1.44
N LEU A 47 22.84 -0.68 0.51
CA LEU A 47 22.10 -0.50 -0.74
C LEU A 47 22.13 -1.77 -1.60
N LYS A 48 23.31 -2.37 -1.82
CA LYS A 48 23.45 -3.62 -2.57
C LYS A 48 22.71 -4.77 -1.90
N TYR A 49 22.79 -4.87 -0.57
CA TYR A 49 22.08 -5.89 0.18
C TYR A 49 20.57 -5.79 -0.02
N GLN A 50 19.99 -4.59 0.10
CA GLN A 50 18.56 -4.36 -0.09
C GLN A 50 18.09 -4.64 -1.52
N ILE A 51 18.87 -4.25 -2.53
CA ILE A 51 18.55 -4.56 -3.93
C ILE A 51 18.57 -6.08 -4.14
N ASN A 52 19.61 -6.77 -3.65
CA ASN A 52 19.77 -8.20 -3.85
C ASN A 52 18.82 -9.05 -3.01
N SER A 53 18.29 -8.52 -1.89
CA SER A 53 17.31 -9.23 -1.07
C SER A 53 15.93 -9.28 -1.70
N GLY A 54 15.69 -8.55 -2.79
CA GLY A 54 14.38 -8.47 -3.43
C GLY A 54 13.46 -7.41 -2.81
N LEU A 55 13.97 -6.53 -1.94
CA LEU A 55 13.16 -5.51 -1.25
C LEU A 55 12.34 -4.65 -2.23
N LEU A 56 12.92 -4.29 -3.37
CA LEU A 56 12.22 -3.51 -4.39
C LEU A 56 11.04 -4.27 -5.03
N GLY A 57 11.18 -5.59 -5.17
CA GLY A 57 10.09 -6.46 -5.63
C GLY A 57 8.96 -6.51 -4.60
N GLU A 58 9.30 -6.74 -3.33
CA GLU A 58 8.31 -6.74 -2.24
C GLU A 58 7.55 -5.41 -2.12
N ILE A 59 8.25 -4.28 -2.32
CA ILE A 59 7.63 -2.96 -2.38
C ILE A 59 6.65 -2.88 -3.56
N GLY A 60 7.07 -3.32 -4.75
CA GLY A 60 6.23 -3.34 -5.94
C GLY A 60 4.95 -4.16 -5.77
N ASP A 61 5.10 -5.41 -5.31
CA ASP A 61 3.98 -6.32 -5.08
C ASP A 61 2.99 -5.74 -4.06
N SER A 62 3.50 -5.14 -2.99
CA SER A 62 2.67 -4.52 -1.96
C SER A 62 1.93 -3.27 -2.46
N LEU A 63 2.55 -2.48 -3.35
CA LEU A 63 1.89 -1.35 -4.00
C LEU A 63 0.77 -1.81 -4.94
N GLU A 64 0.98 -2.89 -5.68
CA GLU A 64 -0.05 -3.47 -6.56
C GLU A 64 -1.26 -3.96 -5.74
N ILE A 65 -1.03 -4.60 -4.60
CA ILE A 65 -2.11 -5.02 -3.68
C ILE A 65 -2.88 -3.80 -3.18
N LEU A 66 -2.17 -2.75 -2.72
CA LEU A 66 -2.78 -1.52 -2.26
C LEU A 66 -3.67 -0.88 -3.32
N GLU A 67 -3.19 -0.77 -4.55
CA GLU A 67 -3.94 -0.20 -5.67
C GLU A 67 -5.23 -0.99 -5.93
N LYS A 68 -5.12 -2.32 -6.02
CA LYS A 68 -6.27 -3.20 -6.27
C LYS A 68 -7.32 -3.10 -5.17
N ASP A 69 -6.90 -3.11 -3.90
CA ASP A 69 -7.83 -3.05 -2.78
C ASP A 69 -8.50 -1.68 -2.64
N ILE A 70 -7.76 -0.58 -2.89
CA ILE A 70 -8.35 0.76 -2.93
C ILE A 70 -9.38 0.85 -4.06
N GLN A 71 -9.06 0.38 -5.26
CA GLN A 71 -9.99 0.40 -6.39
C GLN A 71 -11.23 -0.45 -6.11
N ARG A 72 -11.06 -1.64 -5.52
CA ARG A 72 -12.15 -2.51 -5.11
C ARG A 72 -13.08 -1.79 -4.12
N ILE A 73 -12.53 -1.23 -3.04
CA ILE A 73 -13.32 -0.49 -2.04
C ILE A 73 -14.02 0.72 -2.69
N SER A 74 -13.34 1.44 -3.58
CA SER A 74 -13.94 2.57 -4.30
C SER A 74 -15.14 2.14 -5.12
N ASN A 75 -15.03 1.05 -5.88
CA ASN A 75 -16.12 0.51 -6.70
C ASN A 75 -17.27 -0.04 -5.85
N GLU A 76 -16.97 -0.58 -4.66
CA GLU A 76 -18.00 -1.03 -3.72
C GLU A 76 -18.75 0.16 -3.10
N ILE A 77 -18.08 1.26 -2.77
CA ILE A 77 -18.68 2.47 -2.20
C ILE A 77 -19.45 3.30 -3.25
N CYS A 78 -18.86 3.46 -4.42
CA CYS A 78 -19.39 4.26 -5.52
C CYS A 78 -19.24 3.48 -6.83
N PRO A 79 -20.15 2.53 -7.10
CA PRO A 79 -20.15 1.77 -8.35
C PRO A 79 -20.51 2.69 -9.52
N ASP A 80 -19.79 2.55 -10.63
CA ASP A 80 -20.08 3.22 -11.92
C ASP A 80 -21.46 2.86 -12.48
#